data_AF-A0A7K4GL73-F1
#
_entry.id   AF-A0A7K4GL73-F1
#
_cell.length_a   1.000
_cell.length_b   1.000
_cell.length_c   1.000
_cell.angle_alpha   90.00
_cell.angle_beta   90.00
_cell.angle_gamma   90.00
#
_symmetry.space_group_name_H-M   'P 1'
#
loop_
_entity.id
_entity.type
_entity.pdbx_description
1 polymer ?
#
loop_
_entity_poly.entity_id
_entity_poly.type
_entity_poly.pdbx_seq_one_letter_code
_entity_poly.pdbx_strand_id
1 'polypeptide(L)'
;MVIKGKLLIGPILSLIGGIIFIFSSFLFSEKLIAIGYILSDAGLFHYEVGLYPELLIIGFVCTIVWGALGIIGGSIAIFYKKFGSVMALNGGILGLIGALIPLGTNIAVTQIPITLTGSFFFLDPILLILGGILGLVLKK
;
A
#
# COMPACT_ATOMS: atom_id res chain seq x y z
N MET A 1 19.69 -24.63 -15.77
CA MET A 1 19.61 -24.98 -14.34
C MET A 1 19.25 -23.71 -13.56
N VAL A 2 18.00 -23.57 -13.12
CA VAL A 2 17.59 -22.41 -12.32
C VAL A 2 18.07 -22.63 -10.89
N ILE A 3 19.00 -21.80 -10.44
CA ILE A 3 19.50 -21.82 -9.06
C ILE A 3 18.31 -21.50 -8.13
N LYS A 4 17.99 -22.40 -7.18
CA LYS A 4 16.82 -22.28 -6.28
C LYS A 4 16.68 -20.88 -5.65
N GLY A 5 17.79 -20.18 -5.38
CA GLY A 5 17.81 -18.82 -4.85
C GLY A 5 17.21 -17.76 -5.78
N LYS A 6 17.38 -17.87 -7.11
CA LYS A 6 16.81 -16.90 -8.07
C LYS A 6 15.28 -16.98 -8.11
N LEU A 7 14.72 -18.17 -7.94
CA LEU A 7 13.26 -18.42 -7.93
C LEU A 7 12.53 -17.76 -6.76
N LEU A 8 13.24 -17.49 -5.65
CA LEU A 8 12.66 -16.93 -4.43
C LEU A 8 12.74 -15.39 -4.36
N ILE A 9 13.53 -14.75 -5.21
CA ILE A 9 13.70 -13.29 -5.22
C ILE A 9 12.35 -12.57 -5.44
N GLY A 10 11.56 -13.03 -6.40
CA GLY A 10 10.23 -12.45 -6.67
C GLY A 10 9.28 -12.54 -5.46
N PRO A 11 9.03 -13.73 -4.92
CA PRO A 11 8.24 -13.91 -3.70
C PRO A 11 8.73 -13.07 -2.50
N ILE A 12 10.05 -12.99 -2.28
CA ILE A 12 10.63 -12.22 -1.18
C ILE A 12 10.39 -10.71 -1.38
N LEU A 13 10.58 -10.19 -2.59
CA LEU A 13 10.29 -8.78 -2.89
C LEU A 13 8.81 -8.45 -2.69
N SER A 14 7.90 -9.36 -3.05
CA SER A 14 6.47 -9.23 -2.79
C SER A 14 6.15 -9.17 -1.29
N LEU A 15 6.80 -10.01 -0.47
CA LEU A 15 6.63 -9.98 0.98
C LEU A 15 7.12 -8.67 1.58
N ILE A 16 8.31 -8.20 1.18
CA ILE A 16 8.87 -6.92 1.64
C ILE A 16 7.93 -5.78 1.25
N GLY A 17 7.50 -5.73 -0.02
CA GLY A 17 6.56 -4.72 -0.50
C GLY A 17 5.24 -4.73 0.28
N GLY A 18 4.68 -5.91 0.53
CA GLY A 18 3.45 -6.07 1.31
C GLY A 18 3.58 -5.64 2.78
N ILE A 19 4.71 -5.95 3.43
CA ILE A 19 5.00 -5.53 4.82
C ILE A 19 5.12 -4.01 4.90
N ILE A 20 5.85 -3.38 3.96
CA ILE A 20 5.97 -1.92 3.91
C ILE A 20 4.59 -1.31 3.67
N PHE A 21 3.77 -1.88 2.80
CA PHE A 21 2.39 -1.42 2.55
C PHE A 21 1.54 -1.41 3.82
N ILE A 22 1.58 -2.49 4.63
CA ILE A 22 0.87 -2.55 5.91
C ILE A 22 1.44 -1.53 6.90
N PHE A 23 2.76 -1.39 6.97
CA PHE A 23 3.39 -0.41 7.85
C PHE A 23 3.01 1.03 7.46
N SER A 24 2.93 1.33 6.17
CA SER A 24 2.43 2.60 5.63
C SER A 24 1.00 2.89 6.09
N SER A 25 0.12 1.87 6.12
CA SER A 25 -1.24 2.04 6.63
C SER A 25 -1.29 2.41 8.11
N PHE A 26 -0.40 1.84 8.92
CA PHE A 26 -0.31 2.15 10.35
C PHE A 26 0.16 3.60 10.58
N LEU A 27 1.22 4.02 9.88
CA LEU A 27 1.72 5.40 9.95
C LEU A 27 0.67 6.41 9.49
N PHE A 28 -0.10 6.07 8.45
CA PHE A 28 -1.20 6.90 7.97
C PHE A 28 -2.29 7.08 9.04
N SER A 29 -2.63 6.01 9.77
CA SER A 29 -3.58 6.05 10.89
C SER A 29 -3.07 6.90 12.07
N GLU A 30 -1.80 6.75 12.46
CA GLU A 30 -1.23 7.58 13.54
C GLU A 30 -1.23 9.07 13.18
N LYS A 31 -0.90 9.41 11.93
CA LYS A 31 -0.92 10.80 11.47
C LYS A 31 -2.33 11.40 11.49
N LEU A 32 -3.35 10.60 11.19
CA LEU A 32 -4.75 11.01 11.26
C LEU A 32 -5.14 11.38 12.70
N ILE A 33 -4.79 10.52 13.66
CA ILE A 33 -5.06 10.75 15.08
C ILE A 33 -4.35 12.03 15.55
N ALA A 34 -3.08 12.21 15.18
CA ALA A 34 -2.32 13.40 15.52
C ALA A 34 -2.93 14.70 14.96
N ILE A 35 -3.39 14.68 13.70
CA ILE A 35 -4.11 15.81 13.09
C ILE A 35 -5.41 16.09 13.87
N GLY A 36 -6.13 15.05 14.27
CA GLY A 36 -7.35 15.19 15.05
C GLY A 36 -7.14 15.89 16.39
N TYR A 37 -6.05 15.57 17.11
CA TYR A 37 -5.68 16.26 18.34
C TYR A 37 -5.35 17.73 18.10
N ILE A 38 -4.53 18.04 17.07
CA ILE A 38 -4.15 19.41 16.73
C ILE A 38 -5.38 20.27 16.39
N LEU A 39 -6.32 19.71 15.64
CA LEU A 39 -7.56 20.40 15.29
C LEU A 39 -8.43 20.64 16.53
N SER A 40 -8.57 19.63 17.40
CA SER A 40 -9.31 19.76 18.66
C SER A 40 -8.73 20.84 19.57
N ASP A 41 -7.40 20.93 19.69
CA ASP A 41 -6.72 21.97 20.47
C ASP A 41 -6.96 23.39 19.89
N ALA A 42 -7.12 23.47 18.57
CA ALA A 42 -7.48 24.71 17.87
C ALA A 42 -9.00 25.02 17.89
N GLY A 43 -9.83 24.16 18.51
CA GLY A 43 -11.29 24.29 18.48
C GLY A 43 -11.89 24.06 17.09
N LEU A 44 -11.16 23.38 16.20
CA LEU A 44 -11.55 23.08 14.83
C LEU A 44 -11.97 21.62 14.68
N PHE A 45 -12.89 21.38 13.76
CA PHE A 45 -13.27 20.04 13.33
C PHE A 45 -12.59 19.66 12.00
N HIS A 46 -12.51 18.35 11.73
CA HIS A 46 -11.86 17.80 10.53
C HIS A 46 -12.48 18.35 9.24
N TYR A 47 -13.82 18.52 9.20
CA TYR A 47 -14.51 19.06 8.02
C TYR A 47 -14.19 20.53 7.76
N GLU A 48 -13.81 21.31 8.78
CA GLU A 48 -13.51 22.74 8.66
C GLU A 48 -12.18 23.00 7.95
N VAL A 49 -11.31 21.98 7.93
CA VAL A 49 -10.06 22.00 7.14
C VAL A 49 -10.19 21.16 5.85
N GLY A 50 -11.38 20.68 5.51
CA GLY A 50 -11.64 19.86 4.34
C GLY A 50 -11.07 18.44 4.43
N LEU A 51 -10.87 17.96 5.66
CA LEU A 51 -10.37 16.62 5.94
C LEU A 51 -11.57 15.75 6.36
N TYR A 52 -11.97 14.83 5.48
CA TYR A 52 -13.11 13.94 5.75
C TYR A 52 -12.57 12.61 6.31
N PRO A 53 -12.82 12.27 7.59
CA PRO A 53 -12.31 11.05 8.20
C PRO A 53 -12.71 9.78 7.44
N GLU A 54 -13.88 9.78 6.79
CA GLU A 54 -14.39 8.65 6.00
C GLU A 54 -13.48 8.35 4.80
N LEU A 55 -13.01 9.38 4.09
CA LEU A 55 -12.12 9.23 2.94
C LEU A 55 -10.76 8.66 3.36
N LEU A 56 -10.30 9.05 4.55
CA LEU A 56 -9.05 8.56 5.11
C LEU A 56 -9.16 7.12 5.58
N ILE A 57 -10.30 6.73 6.17
CA ILE A 57 -10.59 5.33 6.51
C ILE A 57 -10.60 4.47 5.25
N ILE A 58 -11.18 4.96 4.15
CA ILE A 58 -11.15 4.25 2.85
C ILE A 58 -9.70 4.06 2.38
N GLY A 59 -8.89 5.12 2.38
CA GLY A 59 -7.47 5.02 2.02
C GLY A 59 -6.71 4.03 2.90
N PHE A 60 -6.93 4.04 4.21
CA PHE A 60 -6.35 3.09 5.16
C PHE A 60 -6.74 1.64 4.85
N VAL A 61 -8.04 1.36 4.68
CA VAL A 61 -8.56 0.02 4.42
C VAL A 61 -8.02 -0.51 3.10
N CYS A 62 -8.05 0.29 2.03
CA CYS A 62 -7.49 -0.08 0.74
C CYS A 62 -6.01 -0.44 0.84
N THR A 63 -5.24 0.35 1.60
CA THR A 63 -3.81 0.10 1.84
C THR A 63 -3.58 -1.25 2.51
N ILE A 64 -4.34 -1.58 3.55
CA ILE A 64 -4.24 -2.88 4.22
C ILE A 64 -4.59 -4.01 3.26
N VAL A 65 -5.69 -3.89 2.52
CA VAL A 65 -6.16 -4.94 1.61
C VAL A 65 -5.11 -5.26 0.56
N TRP A 66 -4.50 -4.24 -0.06
CA TRP A 66 -3.48 -4.44 -1.08
C TRP A 66 -2.15 -4.94 -0.51
N GLY A 67 -1.76 -4.48 0.67
CA GLY A 67 -0.63 -5.04 1.41
C GLY A 67 -0.81 -6.53 1.74
N ALA A 68 -2.00 -6.90 2.21
CA ALA A 68 -2.36 -8.28 2.53
C ALA A 68 -2.35 -9.17 1.27
N LEU A 69 -2.88 -8.69 0.14
CA LEU A 69 -2.77 -9.37 -1.15
C LEU A 69 -1.31 -9.63 -1.53
N GLY A 70 -0.43 -8.67 -1.25
CA GLY A 70 1.00 -8.79 -1.42
C GLY A 70 1.67 -9.86 -0.56
N ILE A 71 1.32 -9.91 0.73
CA ILE A 71 1.87 -10.90 1.67
C ILE A 71 1.34 -12.30 1.37
N ILE A 72 0.04 -12.44 1.17
CA ILE A 72 -0.60 -13.72 0.83
C ILE A 72 -0.09 -14.21 -0.51
N GLY A 73 -0.07 -13.34 -1.52
CA GLY A 73 0.45 -13.63 -2.85
C GLY A 73 1.92 -14.07 -2.82
N GLY A 74 2.78 -13.31 -2.13
CA GLY A 74 4.19 -13.65 -1.91
C GLY A 74 4.38 -14.99 -1.21
N SER A 75 3.61 -15.26 -0.15
CA SER A 75 3.66 -16.52 0.61
C SER A 75 3.27 -17.72 -0.26
N ILE A 76 2.16 -17.61 -1.01
CA ILE A 76 1.72 -18.64 -1.96
C ILE A 76 2.77 -18.83 -3.07
N ALA A 77 3.43 -17.74 -3.48
CA ALA A 77 4.45 -17.78 -4.50
C ALA A 77 5.75 -18.49 -4.01
N ILE A 78 6.05 -18.55 -2.72
CA ILE A 78 7.18 -19.35 -2.20
C ILE A 78 6.97 -20.84 -2.52
N PHE A 79 5.74 -21.33 -2.40
CA PHE A 79 5.37 -22.72 -2.71
C PHE A 79 5.20 -23.00 -4.22
N TYR A 80 5.89 -22.25 -5.08
CA TYR A 80 5.91 -22.41 -6.53
C TYR A 80 4.57 -22.27 -7.27
N LYS A 81 3.50 -21.82 -6.60
CA LYS A 81 2.21 -21.57 -7.26
C LYS A 81 2.27 -20.24 -8.03
N LYS A 82 1.96 -20.27 -9.33
CA LYS A 82 1.92 -19.06 -10.20
C LYS A 82 0.84 -18.07 -9.77
N PHE A 83 -0.28 -18.61 -9.25
CA PHE A 83 -1.39 -17.82 -8.74
C PHE A 83 -0.96 -16.81 -7.66
N GLY A 84 -0.02 -17.17 -6.77
CA GLY A 84 0.50 -16.26 -5.76
C GLY A 84 1.21 -15.04 -6.36
N SER A 85 2.00 -15.25 -7.42
CA SER A 85 2.70 -14.16 -8.12
C SER A 85 1.71 -13.21 -8.83
N VAL A 86 0.58 -13.73 -9.33
CA VAL A 86 -0.49 -12.91 -9.94
C VAL A 86 -1.21 -12.08 -8.87
N MET A 87 -1.50 -12.67 -7.72
CA MET A 87 -2.15 -11.99 -6.59
C MET A 87 -1.28 -10.84 -6.05
N ALA A 88 0.02 -11.08 -5.90
CA ALA A 88 1.01 -10.06 -5.54
C ALA A 88 1.06 -8.91 -6.56
N LEU A 89 1.10 -9.25 -7.85
CA LEU A 89 1.11 -8.27 -8.94
C LEU A 89 -0.14 -7.40 -8.92
N ASN A 90 -1.32 -8.00 -8.75
CA ASN A 90 -2.58 -7.26 -8.66
C ASN A 90 -2.62 -6.35 -7.43
N GLY A 91 -2.14 -6.82 -6.27
CA GLY A 91 -2.00 -5.98 -5.08
C GLY A 91 -1.12 -4.76 -5.34
N GLY A 92 0.02 -4.94 -6.00
CA GLY A 92 0.92 -3.85 -6.38
C GLY A 92 0.32 -2.87 -7.39
N ILE A 93 -0.39 -3.36 -8.42
CA ILE A 93 -1.05 -2.51 -9.43
C ILE A 93 -2.18 -1.69 -8.79
N LEU A 94 -3.04 -2.32 -7.99
CA LEU A 94 -4.11 -1.60 -7.30
C LEU A 94 -3.56 -0.58 -6.32
N GLY A 95 -2.48 -0.94 -5.60
CA GLY A 95 -1.73 -0.01 -4.75
C GLY A 95 -1.14 1.17 -5.52
N LEU A 96 -0.60 0.95 -6.72
CA LEU A 96 -0.07 2.03 -7.55
C LEU A 96 -1.19 2.94 -8.07
N ILE A 97 -2.27 2.35 -8.59
CA ILE A 97 -3.44 3.09 -9.10
C ILE A 97 -4.06 3.92 -8.00
N GLY A 98 -4.27 3.33 -6.82
CA GLY A 98 -4.84 4.03 -5.68
C GLY A 98 -4.01 5.25 -5.27
N ALA A 99 -2.68 5.19 -5.45
CA ALA A 99 -1.78 6.28 -5.04
C ALA A 99 -1.82 7.44 -6.03
N LEU A 100 -2.43 7.22 -7.19
CA LEU A 100 -2.68 8.22 -8.22
C LEU A 100 -4.12 8.74 -8.21
N ILE A 101 -5.04 8.11 -7.45
CA ILE A 101 -6.43 8.55 -7.32
C ILE A 101 -6.54 9.48 -6.11
N PRO A 102 -6.70 10.80 -6.31
CA PRO A 102 -6.99 11.72 -5.21
C PRO A 102 -8.42 11.49 -4.72
N LEU A 103 -8.56 11.29 -3.41
CA LEU A 103 -9.83 11.26 -2.69
C LEU A 103 -10.26 12.67 -2.23
N GLY A 104 -9.32 13.59 -2.06
CA GLY A 104 -9.59 14.97 -1.64
C GLY A 104 -8.33 15.80 -1.45
N THR A 105 -8.51 17.06 -1.06
CA THR A 105 -7.41 17.99 -0.74
C THR A 105 -7.66 18.66 0.61
N ASN A 106 -6.60 18.83 1.39
CA ASN A 106 -6.64 19.61 2.63
C ASN A 106 -6.55 21.10 2.25
N ILE A 107 -7.55 21.91 2.65
CA ILE A 107 -7.74 23.27 2.09
C ILE A 107 -7.06 24.35 2.93
N ALA A 108 -6.54 24.00 4.11
CA ALA A 108 -5.84 24.94 4.97
C ALA A 108 -4.34 24.59 5.02
N VAL A 109 -3.53 25.44 4.37
CA VAL A 109 -2.07 25.59 4.58
C VAL A 109 -1.14 24.64 3.80
N THR A 110 -1.53 23.41 3.46
CA THR A 110 -0.78 22.58 2.49
C THR A 110 -1.71 21.61 1.77
N GLN A 111 -1.83 21.74 0.45
CA GLN A 111 -2.59 20.82 -0.41
C GLN A 111 -1.86 19.48 -0.52
N ILE A 112 -1.86 18.70 0.55
CA ILE A 112 -1.40 17.31 0.49
C ILE A 112 -2.58 16.50 -0.05
N PRO A 113 -2.48 15.91 -1.25
CA PRO A 113 -3.54 15.08 -1.79
C PRO A 113 -3.72 13.86 -0.89
N ILE A 114 -4.96 13.66 -0.41
CA ILE A 114 -5.34 12.39 0.19
C ILE A 114 -5.58 11.46 -0.99
N THR A 115 -4.88 10.33 -1.06
CA THR A 115 -5.06 9.34 -2.12
C THR A 115 -5.72 8.08 -1.59
N LEU A 116 -6.08 7.16 -2.47
CA LEU A 116 -6.72 5.88 -2.11
C LEU A 116 -5.78 4.93 -1.35
N THR A 117 -4.55 5.36 -1.01
CA THR A 117 -3.51 4.57 -0.35
C THR A 117 -2.61 5.44 0.50
N GLY A 118 -2.13 4.89 1.61
CA GLY A 118 -1.12 5.51 2.47
C GLY A 118 0.33 5.30 2.01
N SER A 119 0.58 4.80 0.79
CA SER A 119 1.94 4.60 0.25
C SER A 119 2.73 5.90 0.27
N PHE A 120 3.84 5.91 1.01
CA PHE A 120 4.64 7.12 1.23
C PHE A 120 5.59 7.46 0.07
N PHE A 121 5.95 6.49 -0.79
CA PHE A 121 6.99 6.70 -1.81
C PHE A 121 6.75 5.93 -3.12
N PHE A 122 5.56 5.33 -3.31
CA PHE A 122 5.29 4.35 -4.37
C PHE A 122 6.23 3.12 -4.37
N LEU A 123 7.20 3.05 -3.45
CA LEU A 123 8.18 1.99 -3.36
C LEU A 123 7.52 0.65 -3.04
N ASP A 124 6.56 0.67 -2.12
CA ASP A 124 5.77 -0.47 -1.69
C ASP A 124 4.95 -1.13 -2.84
N PRO A 125 4.12 -0.41 -3.61
CA PRO A 125 3.46 -0.99 -4.79
C PRO A 125 4.45 -1.42 -5.88
N ILE A 126 5.55 -0.69 -6.07
CA ILE A 126 6.58 -1.06 -7.06
C ILE A 126 7.27 -2.38 -6.68
N LEU A 127 7.62 -2.59 -5.41
CA LEU A 127 8.22 -3.84 -4.93
C LEU A 127 7.28 -5.03 -5.11
N LEU A 128 5.97 -4.82 -4.91
CA LEU A 128 4.94 -5.83 -5.17
C LEU A 128 4.84 -6.18 -6.66
N ILE A 129 4.86 -5.17 -7.54
CA ILE A 129 4.84 -5.36 -8.99
C ILE A 129 6.09 -6.12 -9.45
N LEU A 130 7.27 -5.68 -9.04
CA LEU A 130 8.54 -6.33 -9.38
C LEU A 130 8.60 -7.75 -8.83
N GLY A 131 8.16 -7.96 -7.59
CA GLY A 131 8.06 -9.28 -6.97
C GLY A 131 7.12 -10.23 -7.73
N GLY A 132 5.97 -9.72 -8.15
CA GLY A 132 5.00 -10.45 -8.98
C GLY A 132 5.56 -10.82 -10.35
N ILE A 133 6.15 -9.85 -11.08
CA ILE A 133 6.74 -10.08 -12.42
C ILE A 133 7.89 -11.09 -12.33
N LEU A 134 8.85 -10.89 -11.43
CA LEU A 134 9.96 -11.82 -11.25
C LEU A 134 9.46 -13.22 -10.84
N GLY A 135 8.44 -13.27 -9.97
CA GLY A 135 7.80 -14.51 -9.56
C GLY A 135 7.06 -15.24 -10.68
N LEU A 136 6.68 -14.56 -11.77
CA LEU A 136 6.08 -15.16 -12.97
C LEU A 136 7.13 -15.56 -13.99
N VAL A 137 8.14 -14.70 -14.23
CA VAL A 137 9.18 -14.89 -15.23
C VAL A 137 10.16 -16.00 -14.84
N LEU A 138 10.52 -16.07 -13.55
CA LEU A 138 11.51 -17.04 -13.05
C LEU A 138 10.90 -18.41 -12.74
N LYS A 139 9.56 -18.52 -12.68
CA LYS A 139 8.80 -19.78 -12.60
C LYS A 139 8.37 -20.22 -14.01
N LYS A 140 9.34 -20.61 -14.83
CA LYS A 140 9.08 -21.41 -16.03
C LYS A 140 9.11 -22.89 -15.67
#